data_AF-A0AAW5IZS2-F1
#
_entry.id   AF-A0AAW5IZS2-F1
#
_cell.length_a   1.000
_cell.length_b   1.000
_cell.length_c   1.000
_cell.angle_alpha   90.00
_cell.angle_beta   90.00
_cell.angle_gamma   90.00
#
_symmetry.space_group_name_H-M   'P 1'
#
loop_
_entity.id
_entity.type
_entity.pdbx_description
1 polymer ?
#
loop_
_entity_poly.entity_id
_entity_poly.type
_entity_poly.pdbx_seq_one_letter_code
_entity_poly.pdbx_strand_id
1 'polypeptide(L)'
;MKNKLLLLFFTMLVGSCKSPTSYYEIPIIDKILIINTPTFNDYAYISIYTKKSYIIKDVADFKIIRGATTDISLIFNIQKNDTIYYSDRWNDVTLLSKKNIYKKIKWYDDRFYIKEASTNIYHIKHNYIEIVIKDYANFIVYQLDNSYQILKPKYEIE
;
A
#
# COMPACT_ATOMS: atom_id res chain seq x y z
N MET A 1 17.87 -20.53 37.24
CA MET A 1 17.46 -21.13 35.94
C MET A 1 16.11 -20.65 35.40
N LYS A 2 15.15 -20.16 36.22
CA LYS A 2 13.83 -19.70 35.75
C LYS A 2 13.86 -18.50 34.77
N ASN A 3 14.73 -17.51 34.98
CA ASN A 3 14.76 -16.30 34.12
C ASN A 3 15.36 -16.54 32.72
N LYS A 4 16.23 -17.54 32.55
CA LYS A 4 16.78 -17.90 31.23
C LYS A 4 15.76 -18.64 30.36
N LEU A 5 14.88 -19.44 30.97
CA LEU A 5 13.82 -20.17 30.27
C LEU A 5 12.72 -19.21 29.74
N LEU A 6 12.40 -18.16 30.52
CA LEU A 6 11.43 -17.14 30.12
C LEU A 6 11.90 -16.33 28.90
N LEU A 7 13.19 -16.00 28.84
CA LEU A 7 13.78 -15.26 27.71
C LEU A 7 13.80 -16.10 26.43
N LEU A 8 14.06 -17.41 26.54
CA LEU A 8 14.01 -18.37 25.43
C LEU A 8 12.59 -18.61 24.91
N PHE A 9 11.59 -18.61 25.80
CA PHE A 9 10.18 -18.66 25.40
C PHE A 9 9.76 -17.37 24.69
N PHE A 10 10.22 -16.21 25.15
CA PHE A 10 9.92 -14.93 24.50
C PHE A 10 10.53 -14.90 23.09
N THR A 11 11.80 -15.26 22.92
CA THR A 11 12.47 -15.27 21.61
C THR A 11 11.85 -16.26 20.62
N MET A 12 11.40 -17.44 21.08
CA MET A 12 10.66 -18.39 20.23
C MET A 12 9.25 -17.90 19.85
N LEU A 13 8.54 -17.19 20.74
CA LEU A 13 7.22 -16.64 20.40
C LEU A 13 7.31 -15.49 19.38
N VAL A 14 8.29 -14.59 19.50
CA VAL A 14 8.45 -13.49 18.51
C VAL A 14 8.91 -14.00 17.14
N GLY A 15 9.63 -15.13 17.09
CA GLY A 15 10.10 -15.73 15.84
C GLY A 15 9.03 -16.52 15.06
N SER A 16 7.92 -16.91 15.69
CA SER A 16 6.86 -17.73 15.08
C SER A 16 5.65 -16.93 14.59
N CYS A 17 5.52 -15.66 15.00
CA CYS A 17 4.44 -14.80 14.55
C CYS A 17 4.76 -14.28 13.14
N LYS A 18 4.34 -15.02 12.10
CA LYS A 18 4.36 -14.49 10.72
C LYS A 18 3.64 -13.15 10.74
N SER A 19 4.35 -12.10 10.33
CA SER A 19 3.77 -10.75 10.27
C SER A 19 2.56 -10.79 9.34
N PRO A 20 1.40 -10.24 9.74
CA PRO A 20 0.24 -10.19 8.88
C PRO A 20 0.64 -9.61 7.52
N THR A 21 0.46 -10.42 6.49
CA THR A 21 0.77 -10.07 5.11
C THR A 21 -0.52 -10.11 4.34
N SER A 22 -0.92 -8.97 3.79
CA SER A 22 -2.11 -8.85 2.96
C SER A 22 -1.69 -8.68 1.51
N TYR A 23 -2.15 -9.58 0.65
CA TYR A 23 -1.87 -9.56 -0.77
C TYR A 23 -3.11 -9.06 -1.51
N TYR A 24 -2.93 -8.10 -2.42
CA TYR A 24 -4.01 -7.52 -3.21
C TYR A 24 -3.65 -7.55 -4.68
N GLU A 25 -4.55 -8.10 -5.49
CA GLU A 25 -4.50 -7.86 -6.93
C GLU A 25 -5.23 -6.57 -7.25
N ILE A 26 -4.55 -5.69 -7.97
CA ILE A 26 -5.15 -4.44 -8.41
C ILE A 26 -6.02 -4.74 -9.64
N PRO A 27 -7.31 -4.35 -9.65
CA PRO A 27 -8.17 -4.51 -10.81
C PRO A 27 -7.62 -3.77 -12.03
N ILE A 28 -7.98 -4.27 -13.23
CA ILE A 28 -7.75 -3.69 -14.55
C ILE A 28 -6.30 -3.39 -14.98
N ILE A 29 -5.34 -3.42 -14.05
CA ILE A 29 -3.92 -3.32 -14.34
C ILE A 29 -3.16 -4.56 -13.88
N ASP A 30 -2.02 -4.80 -14.51
CA ASP A 30 -1.14 -5.92 -14.21
C ASP A 30 -0.26 -5.60 -12.98
N LYS A 31 -0.89 -5.33 -11.82
CA LYS A 31 -0.18 -5.02 -10.57
C LYS A 31 -0.71 -5.83 -9.38
N ILE A 32 0.21 -6.07 -8.45
CA ILE A 32 -0.03 -6.65 -7.13
C ILE A 32 0.51 -5.66 -6.10
N LEU A 33 -0.23 -5.48 -5.03
CA LEU A 33 0.20 -4.75 -3.85
C LEU A 33 0.25 -5.70 -2.66
N ILE A 34 1.39 -5.74 -1.98
CA ILE A 34 1.58 -6.52 -0.75
C ILE A 34 1.80 -5.55 0.39
N ILE A 35 1.02 -5.70 1.46
CA ILE A 35 1.20 -4.99 2.73
C ILE A 35 1.73 -6.00 3.75
N ASN A 36 2.93 -5.74 4.28
CA ASN A 36 3.46 -6.46 5.44
C ASN A 36 3.36 -5.55 6.67
N THR A 37 2.62 -5.98 7.68
CA THR A 37 2.45 -5.27 8.95
C THR A 37 3.02 -6.10 10.09
N PRO A 38 4.29 -5.89 10.49
CA PRO A 38 4.86 -6.59 11.63
C PRO A 38 4.08 -6.33 12.92
N THR A 39 3.80 -7.39 13.68
CA THR A 39 2.90 -7.39 14.85
C THR A 39 3.32 -6.41 15.96
N PHE A 40 4.62 -6.13 16.08
CA PHE A 40 5.19 -5.27 17.12
C PHE A 40 5.86 -4.00 16.55
N ASN A 41 5.36 -3.51 15.41
CA ASN A 41 5.93 -2.36 14.76
C ASN A 41 4.86 -1.34 14.34
N ASP A 42 5.16 -0.06 14.57
CA ASP A 42 4.35 1.09 14.16
C ASP A 42 4.48 1.38 12.66
N TYR A 43 5.22 0.54 11.93
CA TYR A 43 5.38 0.65 10.49
C TYR A 43 4.70 -0.48 9.74
N ALA A 44 4.19 -0.16 8.54
CA ALA A 44 3.85 -1.11 7.50
C ALA A 44 4.83 -0.98 6.34
N TYR A 45 5.07 -2.08 5.65
CA TYR A 45 5.91 -2.13 4.47
C TYR A 45 5.07 -2.49 3.25
N ILE A 46 5.18 -1.70 2.19
CA ILE A 46 4.42 -1.92 0.96
C ILE A 46 5.37 -2.31 -0.15
N SER A 47 4.97 -3.32 -0.91
CA SER A 47 5.67 -3.74 -2.11
C SER A 47 4.70 -3.79 -3.28
N ILE A 48 5.13 -3.31 -4.45
CA ILE A 48 4.30 -3.29 -5.65
C ILE A 48 5.02 -4.03 -6.77
N TYR A 49 4.35 -5.04 -7.32
CA TYR A 49 4.88 -5.92 -8.37
C TYR A 49 3.99 -5.91 -9.60
N THR A 50 4.57 -6.24 -10.75
CA THR A 50 3.81 -6.59 -11.95
C THR A 50 3.47 -8.08 -11.89
N LYS A 51 2.22 -8.53 -12.15
CA LYS A 51 1.85 -9.96 -11.95
C LYS A 51 2.67 -10.89 -12.82
N LYS A 52 3.00 -10.46 -14.06
CA LYS A 52 3.85 -11.23 -14.98
C LYS A 52 5.31 -11.38 -14.54
N SER A 53 5.77 -10.61 -13.54
CA SER A 53 7.08 -10.80 -12.95
C SER A 53 7.01 -11.93 -11.94
N TYR A 54 7.45 -13.14 -12.32
CA TYR A 54 7.53 -14.32 -11.45
C TYR A 54 8.48 -14.18 -10.24
N ILE A 55 9.10 -13.01 -10.07
CA ILE A 55 10.06 -12.74 -9.00
C ILE A 55 9.47 -11.64 -8.10
N ILE A 56 8.87 -12.08 -6.99
CA ILE A 56 8.65 -11.22 -5.83
C ILE A 56 10.02 -11.09 -5.14
N LYS A 57 10.46 -9.85 -4.88
CA LYS A 57 11.73 -9.59 -4.18
C LYS A 57 11.43 -9.26 -2.73
N ASP A 58 12.29 -9.59 -1.79
CA ASP A 58 12.08 -9.25 -0.37
C ASP A 58 12.35 -7.76 -0.04
N VAL A 59 12.28 -6.86 -1.02
CA VAL A 59 12.58 -5.44 -0.85
C VAL A 59 11.29 -4.64 -0.97
N ALA A 60 10.87 -4.07 0.17
CA ALA A 60 9.75 -3.15 0.23
C ALA A 60 10.04 -1.87 -0.57
N ASP A 61 9.02 -1.36 -1.26
CA ASP A 61 9.09 -0.10 -1.98
C ASP A 61 8.82 1.09 -1.04
N PHE A 62 7.93 0.93 -0.06
CA PHE A 62 7.58 1.95 0.92
C PHE A 62 7.66 1.43 2.35
N LYS A 63 8.01 2.34 3.27
CA LYS A 63 7.78 2.22 4.70
C LYS A 63 6.77 3.30 5.12
N ILE A 64 5.72 2.90 5.81
CA ILE A 64 4.58 3.75 6.18
C ILE A 64 4.47 3.78 7.69
N ILE A 65 4.39 4.96 8.31
CA ILE A 65 3.95 5.11 9.71
C ILE A 65 2.45 4.78 9.78
N ARG A 66 2.08 3.87 10.67
CA ARG A 66 0.70 3.40 10.82
C ARG A 66 -0.02 4.26 11.85
N GLY A 67 -1.22 4.72 11.49
CA GLY A 67 -2.11 5.45 12.38
C GLY A 67 -3.56 5.34 11.91
N ALA A 68 -4.51 5.74 12.76
CA ALA A 68 -5.94 5.74 12.42
C ALA A 68 -6.26 6.62 11.20
N THR A 69 -5.39 7.58 10.90
CA THR A 69 -5.52 8.53 9.78
C THR A 69 -4.63 8.20 8.59
N THR A 70 -3.98 7.02 8.57
CA THR A 70 -3.17 6.58 7.41
C THR A 70 -4.01 6.73 6.15
N ASP A 71 -3.52 7.52 5.20
CA ASP A 71 -4.22 7.81 3.95
C ASP A 71 -3.19 8.10 2.87
N ILE A 72 -2.84 7.06 2.12
CA ILE A 72 -1.77 7.09 1.12
C ILE A 72 -2.34 6.65 -0.22
N SER A 73 -2.32 7.57 -1.18
CA SER A 73 -2.80 7.32 -2.53
C SER A 73 -1.67 6.87 -3.43
N LEU A 74 -1.94 5.83 -4.21
CA LEU A 74 -1.12 5.34 -5.31
C LEU A 74 -1.94 5.47 -6.59
N ILE A 75 -1.45 6.23 -7.55
CA ILE A 75 -2.16 6.51 -8.80
C ILE A 75 -1.42 5.84 -9.96
N PHE A 76 -2.17 5.11 -10.76
CA PHE A 76 -1.68 4.38 -11.92
C PHE A 76 -2.41 4.85 -13.17
N ASN A 77 -1.69 5.05 -14.27
CA ASN A 77 -2.33 5.16 -15.58
C ASN A 77 -2.73 3.77 -16.06
N ILE A 78 -3.98 3.60 -16.51
CA ILE A 78 -4.53 2.29 -16.88
C ILE A 78 -3.75 1.65 -18.04
N GLN A 79 -3.35 2.44 -19.04
CA GLN A 79 -2.66 1.96 -20.23
C GLN A 79 -1.14 1.83 -20.05
N LYS A 80 -0.52 2.71 -19.24
CA LYS A 80 0.93 2.79 -19.02
C LYS A 80 1.25 2.94 -17.54
N ASN A 81 1.20 1.83 -16.80
CA ASN A 81 1.35 1.78 -15.34
C ASN A 81 2.81 1.56 -14.85
N ASP A 82 3.81 1.91 -15.67
CA ASP A 82 5.23 1.78 -15.30
C ASP A 82 5.66 2.85 -14.29
N THR A 83 5.03 4.03 -14.34
CA THR A 83 5.21 5.09 -13.34
C THR A 83 4.08 5.00 -12.32
N ILE A 84 4.45 5.05 -11.04
CA ILE A 84 3.52 5.06 -9.92
C ILE A 84 3.61 6.42 -9.26
N TYR A 85 2.54 7.19 -9.34
CA TYR A 85 2.45 8.45 -8.61
C TYR A 85 1.92 8.16 -7.22
N TYR A 86 2.43 8.86 -6.21
CA TYR A 86 1.93 8.69 -4.86
C TYR A 86 1.79 10.02 -4.13
N SER A 87 0.76 10.11 -3.29
CA SER A 87 0.59 11.21 -2.35
C SER A 87 0.37 10.66 -0.96
N ASP A 88 0.84 11.43 0.00
CA ASP A 88 0.79 11.12 1.41
C ASP A 88 0.46 12.42 2.13
N ARG A 89 -0.74 12.46 2.68
CA ARG A 89 -1.32 13.66 3.27
C ARG A 89 -0.56 14.12 4.53
N TRP A 90 -0.01 13.19 5.28
CA TRP A 90 0.54 13.42 6.62
C TRP A 90 2.06 13.34 6.67
N ASN A 91 2.70 13.01 5.55
CA ASN A 91 4.14 12.77 5.44
C ASN A 91 4.61 11.54 6.25
N ASP A 92 3.77 10.50 6.29
CA ASP A 92 3.99 9.21 6.94
C ASP A 92 4.82 8.22 6.09
N VAL A 93 5.09 8.55 4.83
CA VAL A 93 5.72 7.66 3.84
C VAL A 93 7.21 7.97 3.67
N THR A 94 8.02 6.93 3.90
CA THR A 94 9.40 6.86 3.42
C THR A 94 9.47 5.96 2.18
N LEU A 95 9.92 6.50 1.05
CA LEU A 95 10.23 5.72 -0.14
C LEU A 95 11.56 4.99 0.07
N LEU A 96 11.52 3.66 0.10
CA LEU A 96 12.70 2.80 0.24
C LEU A 96 13.26 2.36 -1.12
N SER A 97 12.39 2.27 -2.12
CA SER A 97 12.76 1.85 -3.47
C SER A 97 13.73 2.83 -4.11
N LYS A 98 14.83 2.32 -4.68
CA LYS A 98 15.74 3.10 -5.53
C LYS A 98 15.28 3.14 -7.01
N LYS A 99 14.15 2.51 -7.33
CA LYS A 99 13.58 2.49 -8.68
C LYS A 99 13.09 3.90 -9.02
N ASN A 100 13.47 4.42 -10.19
CA ASN A 100 13.02 5.74 -10.67
C ASN A 100 11.59 5.71 -11.26
N ILE A 101 10.72 4.85 -10.71
CA ILE A 101 9.33 4.67 -11.15
C ILE A 101 8.33 5.39 -10.24
N TYR A 102 8.76 5.79 -9.04
CA TYR A 102 7.92 6.43 -8.04
C TYR A 102 8.02 7.94 -8.13
N LYS A 103 6.88 8.63 -8.19
CA LYS A 103 6.82 10.10 -8.23
C LYS A 103 5.89 10.63 -7.17
N LYS A 104 6.44 11.35 -6.18
CA LYS A 104 5.63 12.04 -5.17
C LYS A 104 4.87 13.19 -5.82
N ILE A 105 3.59 13.30 -5.52
CA ILE A 105 2.70 14.37 -6.00
C ILE A 105 1.97 15.01 -4.82
N LYS A 106 1.35 16.16 -5.06
CA LYS A 106 0.48 16.79 -4.07
C LYS A 106 -0.81 15.99 -3.91
N TRP A 107 -1.39 16.06 -2.72
CA TRP A 107 -2.73 15.53 -2.49
C TRP A 107 -3.74 16.22 -3.41
N TYR A 108 -4.59 15.44 -4.09
CA TYR A 108 -5.55 15.94 -5.09
C TYR A 108 -4.94 16.78 -6.23
N ASP A 109 -3.77 16.38 -6.72
CA ASP A 109 -3.10 16.99 -7.88
C ASP A 109 -4.02 17.00 -9.14
N ASP A 110 -4.25 18.18 -9.70
CA ASP A 110 -5.22 18.44 -10.78
C ASP A 110 -4.90 17.71 -12.09
N ARG A 111 -3.68 17.18 -12.24
CA ARG A 111 -3.33 16.29 -13.36
C ARG A 111 -4.10 14.99 -13.30
N PHE A 112 -4.40 14.50 -12.10
CA PHE A 112 -5.04 13.20 -11.87
C PHE A 112 -6.47 13.30 -11.37
N TYR A 113 -6.85 14.36 -10.66
CA TYR A 113 -8.18 14.51 -10.08
C TYR A 113 -9.00 15.60 -10.77
N ILE A 114 -10.32 15.44 -10.73
CA ILE A 114 -11.31 16.45 -11.09
C ILE A 114 -12.10 16.79 -9.84
N LYS A 115 -12.20 18.08 -9.51
CA LYS A 115 -13.04 18.54 -8.41
C LYS A 115 -14.46 18.80 -8.93
N GLU A 116 -15.44 18.11 -8.35
CA GLU A 116 -16.85 18.34 -8.64
C GLU A 116 -17.33 19.63 -7.95
N ALA A 117 -17.85 20.57 -8.74
CA ALA A 117 -18.21 21.90 -8.25
C ALA A 117 -19.38 21.89 -7.27
N SER A 118 -20.36 20.99 -7.46
CA SER A 118 -21.57 20.89 -6.64
C SER A 118 -21.31 20.35 -5.24
N THR A 119 -20.39 19.38 -5.12
CA THR A 119 -20.16 18.60 -3.89
C THR A 119 -18.81 18.90 -3.23
N ASN A 120 -17.89 19.58 -3.92
CA ASN A 120 -16.48 19.72 -3.56
C ASN A 120 -15.72 18.38 -3.43
N ILE A 121 -16.28 17.28 -3.96
CA ILE A 121 -15.63 15.96 -3.98
C ILE A 121 -14.59 15.91 -5.11
N TYR A 122 -13.49 15.19 -4.88
CA TYR A 122 -12.48 14.92 -5.90
C TYR A 122 -12.67 13.52 -6.46
N HIS A 123 -12.68 13.41 -7.78
CA HIS A 123 -12.81 12.15 -8.51
C HIS A 123 -11.52 11.89 -9.30
N ILE A 124 -11.10 10.63 -9.40
CA ILE A 124 -9.94 10.29 -10.24
C ILE A 124 -10.35 10.39 -11.71
N LYS A 125 -9.47 10.91 -12.57
CA LYS A 125 -9.73 10.99 -14.02
C LYS A 125 -9.77 9.58 -14.64
N HIS A 126 -10.66 9.39 -15.62
CA HIS A 126 -10.94 8.12 -16.30
C HIS A 126 -9.73 7.30 -16.79
N ASN A 127 -8.61 7.94 -17.17
CA ASN A 127 -7.42 7.21 -17.63
C ASN A 127 -6.54 6.69 -16.48
N TYR A 128 -6.97 6.90 -15.24
CA TYR A 128 -6.24 6.56 -14.03
C TYR A 128 -7.11 5.78 -13.06
N ILE A 129 -6.45 4.97 -12.25
CA ILE A 129 -7.02 4.41 -11.03
C ILE A 129 -6.26 4.92 -9.82
N GLU A 130 -6.92 4.89 -8.68
CA GLU A 130 -6.30 5.18 -7.39
C GLU A 130 -6.43 3.96 -6.47
N ILE A 131 -5.34 3.60 -5.81
CA ILE A 131 -5.33 2.68 -4.68
C ILE A 131 -4.97 3.48 -3.44
N VAL A 132 -5.87 3.51 -2.47
CA VAL A 132 -5.70 4.22 -1.21
C VAL A 132 -5.47 3.22 -0.09
N ILE A 133 -4.32 3.30 0.58
CA ILE A 133 -4.01 2.51 1.77
C ILE A 133 -4.54 3.26 2.99
N LYS A 134 -5.39 2.60 3.78
CA LYS A 134 -6.12 3.25 4.89
C LYS A 134 -5.92 2.56 6.24
N ASP A 135 -6.22 3.31 7.30
CA ASP A 135 -6.47 2.86 8.67
C ASP A 135 -5.40 1.87 9.18
N TYR A 136 -4.26 2.40 9.61
CA TYR A 136 -3.09 1.62 10.03
C TYR A 136 -2.50 0.69 8.95
N ALA A 137 -2.77 1.00 7.68
CA ALA A 137 -2.49 0.15 6.52
C ALA A 137 -3.18 -1.23 6.59
N ASN A 138 -4.36 -1.31 7.20
CA ASN A 138 -5.09 -2.57 7.37
C ASN A 138 -5.86 -3.00 6.12
N PHE A 139 -6.28 -2.05 5.26
CA PHE A 139 -6.98 -2.36 4.02
C PHE A 139 -6.67 -1.32 2.94
N ILE A 140 -7.07 -1.64 1.70
CA ILE A 140 -6.96 -0.72 0.57
C ILE A 140 -8.34 -0.46 -0.07
N VAL A 141 -8.51 0.75 -0.56
CA VAL A 141 -9.65 1.17 -1.38
C VAL A 141 -9.17 1.34 -2.81
N TYR A 142 -9.88 0.73 -3.75
CA TYR A 142 -9.73 0.96 -5.17
C TYR A 142 -10.75 2.01 -5.63
N GLN A 143 -10.30 2.99 -6.40
CA GLN A 143 -11.15 3.99 -7.02
C GLN A 143 -10.92 4.05 -8.53
N LEU A 144 -12.02 4.18 -9.25
CA LEU A 144 -12.08 4.40 -10.69
C LEU A 144 -13.23 5.36 -10.98
N ASP A 145 -12.93 6.46 -11.67
CA ASP A 145 -13.88 7.57 -11.87
C ASP A 145 -14.47 8.05 -10.53
N ASN A 146 -15.78 7.88 -10.35
CA ASN A 146 -16.53 8.22 -9.13
C ASN A 146 -16.87 7.00 -8.27
N SER A 147 -16.40 5.81 -8.64
CA SER A 147 -16.66 4.57 -7.92
C SER A 147 -15.54 4.28 -6.92
N TYR A 148 -15.91 3.69 -5.78
CA TYR A 148 -14.96 3.21 -4.78
C TYR A 148 -15.32 1.80 -4.32
N GLN A 149 -14.31 0.99 -4.04
CA GLN A 149 -14.47 -0.38 -3.56
C GLN A 149 -13.34 -0.73 -2.58
N ILE A 150 -13.69 -1.30 -1.42
CA ILE A 150 -12.70 -1.90 -0.53
C ILE A 150 -12.27 -3.25 -1.15
N LEU A 151 -10.97 -3.40 -1.43
CA LEU A 151 -10.45 -4.67 -1.95
C LEU A 151 -10.25 -5.65 -0.80
N LYS A 152 -10.59 -6.92 -1.05
CA LYS A 152 -10.30 -8.01 -0.11
C LYS A 152 -8.91 -8.58 -0.40
N PRO A 153 -8.10 -8.87 0.64
CA PRO A 153 -6.84 -9.56 0.42
C PRO A 153 -7.10 -10.98 -0.09
N LYS A 154 -6.22 -11.49 -0.96
CA LYS A 154 -6.15 -12.92 -1.27
C LYS A 154 -5.16 -13.56 -0.29
N TYR A 155 -5.52 -14.69 0.32
CA TYR A 155 -4.78 -15.27 1.43
C TYR A 155 -3.67 -16.27 1.03
N GLU A 156 -3.32 -16.34 -0.25
CA GLU A 156 -2.38 -17.36 -0.74
C GLU A 156 -1.07 -16.74 -1.21
N ILE A 157 0.00 -17.08 -0.51
CA ILE A 157 1.31 -17.30 -1.12
C ILE A 157 1.62 -18.75 -0.79
N GLU A 158 1.31 -19.67 -1.72
CA GLU A 158 1.88 -21.02 -1.74
C GLU A 158 3.37 -20.95 -2.12
#